data_AF-A0A941MYS4-F1
#
_entry.id   AF-A0A941MYS4-F1
#
_cell.length_a   1.000
_cell.length_b   1.000
_cell.length_c   1.000
_cell.angle_alpha   90.00
_cell.angle_beta   90.00
_cell.angle_gamma   90.00
#
_symmetry.space_group_name_H-M   'P 1'
#
loop_
_entity.id
_entity.type
_entity.pdbx_description
1 polymer ?
#
loop_
_entity_poly.entity_id
_entity_poly.type
_entity_poly.pdbx_seq_one_letter_code
_entity_poly.pdbx_strand_id
1 'polypeptide(L)'
;MPRYGIAAVLICFAGSLVECARADYIVYDLGNLGSAISGVAQGGRALDRKDDDTRITLPGTVVVQPGRIVSYTHPNGSKVNFALDEVKIIKARTAREEFNRRLSQAGKDPDKIMQAAVWGLKKALLPEFYRAVDKVLEIDPSHQGAQLVEQVKKKIKEPLPDDPDAEKTFKSLVKQGTGMRVEKSKHFMLLTDTPLKPEKAAKGEKQKTKNRAAERLDLLEQVYESFVLLFHAQDISLDIPSERMMVVLFEKYEDFRDCAKSLSPALASASGFWDPITNISYFFDYGSSARFEMLKPIMTEMKKIEADAQKARDPEMIRFNKVLRLLVEVEKQNSDITVVSHECCHQMAGNTGLLPRHVDIPKWVHEGLATYFEAPASGGWAGIGAVSTERLVFYRILAERDEQHSNLDFVASDQIFDKAISKSGILFGYAHAWGLTHFLFEKHLKELVTIYRVIGQMPPDVQLNPDILMKIFHRAFGTTDTKALNEEWRSYMRTIKTDLELLGEASK
;
A
#
# COMPACT_ATOMS: atom_id res chain seq x y z
N MET A 1 37.54 34.85 22.65
CA MET A 1 36.53 35.59 21.84
C MET A 1 37.25 36.20 20.64
N PRO A 2 36.66 36.32 19.43
CA PRO A 2 35.22 36.24 19.10
C PRO A 2 34.83 35.34 17.88
N ARG A 3 33.54 34.95 17.90
CA ARG A 3 32.55 34.80 16.81
C ARG A 3 32.90 33.98 15.54
N TYR A 4 32.38 32.75 15.49
CA TYR A 4 32.07 32.02 14.25
C TYR A 4 30.61 32.28 13.84
N GLY A 5 30.40 32.79 12.63
CA GLY A 5 29.09 32.85 11.97
C GLY A 5 28.95 31.66 11.01
N ILE A 6 27.97 30.79 11.28
CA ILE A 6 27.57 29.70 10.38
C ILE A 6 26.31 30.18 9.65
N ALA A 7 26.42 30.36 8.35
CA ALA A 7 25.28 30.59 7.47
C ALA A 7 24.58 29.23 7.21
N ALA A 8 23.43 29.03 7.85
CA ALA A 8 22.53 27.93 7.56
C ALA A 8 21.69 28.27 6.31
N VAL A 9 21.83 27.46 5.26
CA VAL A 9 20.96 27.52 4.08
C VAL A 9 19.64 26.82 4.43
N LEU A 10 18.63 27.64 4.72
CA LEU A 10 17.22 27.25 4.81
C LEU A 10 16.70 26.91 3.40
N ILE A 11 16.39 25.63 3.14
CA ILE A 11 15.50 25.26 2.03
C ILE A 11 14.07 25.27 2.59
N CYS A 12 13.46 26.45 2.53
CA CYS A 12 12.02 26.63 2.66
C CYS A 12 11.37 26.24 1.32
N PHE A 13 10.57 25.18 1.27
CA PHE A 13 9.54 25.07 0.24
C PHE A 13 8.31 25.86 0.71
N ALA A 14 8.28 27.14 0.33
CA ALA A 14 7.09 27.95 0.33
C ALA A 14 6.19 27.49 -0.84
N GLY A 15 5.14 26.75 -0.51
CA GLY A 15 3.96 26.64 -1.38
C GLY A 15 3.13 27.91 -1.21
N SER A 16 3.03 28.68 -2.28
CA SER A 16 2.26 29.92 -2.39
C SER A 16 0.82 29.80 -1.87
N LEU A 17 0.44 30.77 -1.04
CA LEU A 17 -0.92 31.09 -0.62
C LEU A 17 -1.88 31.26 -1.81
N VAL A 18 -2.72 30.26 -2.02
CA VAL A 18 -4.14 30.43 -2.34
C VAL A 18 -4.87 29.45 -1.45
N GLU A 19 -5.72 29.93 -0.54
CA GLU A 19 -6.62 29.08 0.22
C GLU A 19 -7.51 28.28 -0.74
N CYS A 20 -7.19 27.01 -0.92
CA CYS A 20 -8.16 25.99 -1.33
C CYS A 20 -8.05 24.83 -0.34
N ALA A 21 -8.63 25.05 0.84
CA ALA A 21 -9.01 23.97 1.73
C ALA A 21 -10.20 23.24 1.10
N ARG A 22 -9.97 22.10 0.44
CA ARG A 22 -10.93 21.01 0.16
C ARG A 22 -10.26 19.93 -0.71
N ALA A 23 -10.40 18.66 -0.32
CA ALA A 23 -10.23 17.54 -1.26
C ALA A 23 -11.59 17.33 -1.93
N ASP A 24 -11.62 17.49 -3.23
CA ASP A 24 -12.82 17.27 -4.02
C ASP A 24 -12.64 15.97 -4.78
N TYR A 25 -13.59 15.05 -4.63
CA TYR A 25 -13.69 13.92 -5.52
C TYR A 25 -14.50 14.34 -6.73
N ILE A 26 -14.00 14.08 -7.92
CA ILE A 26 -14.82 14.17 -9.12
C ILE A 26 -15.36 12.78 -9.43
N VAL A 27 -16.67 12.70 -9.65
CA VAL A 27 -17.31 11.57 -10.30
C VAL A 27 -17.55 11.97 -11.75
N TYR A 28 -16.89 11.28 -12.67
CA TYR A 28 -16.94 11.54 -14.11
C TYR A 28 -17.48 10.32 -14.84
N ASP A 29 -18.39 10.50 -15.79
CA ASP A 29 -18.94 9.42 -16.60
C ASP A 29 -18.12 9.22 -17.88
N LEU A 30 -17.62 8.00 -18.11
CA LEU A 30 -16.89 7.64 -19.32
C LEU A 30 -17.80 7.35 -20.53
N GLY A 31 -19.13 7.29 -20.35
CA GLY A 31 -20.12 7.05 -21.39
C GLY A 31 -19.93 5.72 -22.15
N ASN A 32 -20.39 5.66 -23.41
CA ASN A 32 -20.40 4.43 -24.23
C ASN A 32 -19.02 3.78 -24.44
N LEU A 33 -17.91 4.54 -24.33
CA LEU A 33 -16.54 4.00 -24.39
C LEU A 33 -16.03 3.46 -23.05
N GLY A 34 -16.65 3.79 -21.92
CA GLY A 34 -16.32 3.24 -20.61
C GLY A 34 -16.45 1.71 -20.57
N SER A 35 -17.38 1.16 -21.36
CA SER A 35 -17.55 -0.28 -21.56
C SER A 35 -16.31 -0.95 -22.19
N ALA A 36 -15.61 -0.28 -23.10
CA ALA A 36 -14.38 -0.78 -23.74
C ALA A 36 -13.16 -0.72 -22.81
N ILE A 37 -13.12 0.25 -21.87
CA ILE A 37 -12.05 0.42 -20.88
C ILE A 37 -12.30 -0.42 -19.61
N SER A 38 -13.54 -0.86 -19.37
CA SER A 38 -13.88 -1.75 -18.25
C SER A 38 -13.00 -3.03 -18.24
N GLY A 39 -12.70 -3.58 -19.41
CA GLY A 39 -11.79 -4.72 -19.58
C GLY A 39 -10.30 -4.38 -19.34
N VAL A 40 -9.93 -3.10 -19.45
CA VAL A 40 -8.57 -2.60 -19.21
C VAL A 40 -8.31 -2.30 -17.74
N ALA A 41 -9.34 -1.95 -16.97
CA ALA A 41 -9.27 -1.44 -15.61
C ALA A 41 -9.60 -2.47 -14.52
N GLN A 42 -9.58 -3.78 -14.83
CA GLN A 42 -9.87 -4.88 -13.90
C GLN A 42 -8.87 -5.06 -12.72
N GLY A 43 -8.03 -4.07 -12.40
CA GLY A 43 -7.24 -4.04 -11.17
C GLY A 43 -7.89 -3.09 -10.17
N GLY A 44 -8.82 -3.61 -9.37
CA GLY A 44 -9.46 -2.86 -8.29
C GLY A 44 -10.73 -2.08 -8.67
N ARG A 45 -11.22 -2.14 -9.91
CA ARG A 45 -12.53 -1.57 -10.27
C ARG A 45 -13.66 -2.59 -10.11
N ALA A 46 -14.25 -2.52 -8.91
CA ALA A 46 -15.65 -2.78 -8.58
C ALA A 46 -16.28 -4.11 -9.04
N LEU A 47 -16.26 -5.09 -8.13
CA LEU A 47 -17.32 -6.11 -8.02
C LEU A 47 -18.64 -5.54 -7.45
N ASP A 48 -18.66 -4.27 -7.03
CA ASP A 48 -19.82 -3.57 -6.45
C ASP A 48 -20.52 -2.62 -7.45
N ARG A 49 -20.23 -2.79 -8.75
CA ARG A 49 -20.82 -1.99 -9.83
C ARG A 49 -21.74 -2.84 -10.68
N LYS A 50 -22.90 -2.28 -11.04
CA LYS A 50 -23.74 -2.82 -12.11
C LYS A 50 -22.96 -2.78 -13.42
N ASP A 51 -23.20 -3.76 -14.29
CA ASP A 51 -22.50 -3.94 -15.58
C ASP A 51 -22.57 -2.71 -16.53
N ASP A 52 -23.41 -1.71 -16.21
CA ASP A 52 -23.61 -0.46 -16.95
C ASP A 52 -23.02 0.81 -16.28
N ASP A 53 -22.36 0.71 -15.11
CA ASP A 53 -21.80 1.87 -14.41
C ASP A 53 -20.40 2.25 -14.94
N THR A 54 -20.38 3.15 -15.93
CA THR A 54 -19.15 3.71 -16.57
C THR A 54 -18.52 4.88 -15.80
N ARG A 55 -19.05 5.24 -14.63
CA ARG A 55 -18.51 6.37 -13.87
C ARG A 55 -17.13 6.05 -13.30
N ILE A 56 -16.33 7.04 -12.98
CA ILE A 56 -15.07 6.88 -12.23
C ILE A 56 -15.04 7.91 -11.11
N THR A 57 -14.47 7.54 -9.97
CA THR A 57 -14.25 8.47 -8.86
C THR A 57 -12.77 8.76 -8.76
N LEU A 58 -12.38 10.02 -8.92
CA LEU A 58 -10.98 10.44 -8.86
C LEU A 58 -10.77 11.42 -7.70
N PRO A 59 -9.85 11.13 -6.75
CA PRO A 59 -9.49 12.06 -5.70
C PRO A 59 -8.59 13.17 -6.24
N GLY A 60 -8.83 14.42 -5.84
CA GLY A 60 -7.92 15.52 -6.15
C GLY A 60 -8.37 16.86 -5.58
N THR A 61 -7.82 17.93 -6.14
CA THR A 61 -8.25 19.29 -5.84
C THR A 61 -9.09 19.80 -7.00
N VAL A 62 -10.25 20.38 -6.70
CA VAL A 62 -11.13 20.97 -7.71
C VAL A 62 -11.29 22.46 -7.47
N VAL A 63 -11.16 23.24 -8.54
CA VAL A 63 -11.44 24.67 -8.54
C VAL A 63 -12.49 24.94 -9.61
N VAL A 64 -13.66 25.44 -9.20
CA VAL A 64 -14.71 25.88 -10.13
C VAL A 64 -14.42 27.31 -10.56
N GLN A 65 -14.07 27.51 -11.82
CA GLN A 65 -13.76 28.81 -12.40
C GLN A 65 -15.02 29.55 -12.89
N PRO A 66 -14.95 30.89 -13.06
CA PRO A 66 -15.97 31.64 -13.79
C PRO A 66 -16.18 31.03 -15.19
N GLY A 67 -17.46 30.87 -15.61
CA GLY A 67 -17.79 30.21 -16.88
C GLY A 67 -18.11 28.72 -16.79
N ARG A 68 -18.40 28.19 -15.59
CA ARG A 68 -18.79 26.78 -15.35
C ARG A 68 -17.73 25.76 -15.78
N ILE A 69 -16.44 26.13 -15.70
CA ILE A 69 -15.31 25.24 -15.94
C ILE A 69 -14.81 24.71 -14.60
N VAL A 70 -14.59 23.40 -14.52
CA VAL A 70 -14.07 22.70 -13.35
C VAL A 70 -12.62 22.32 -13.63
N SER A 71 -11.68 23.00 -12.97
CA SER A 71 -10.26 22.65 -13.03
C SER A 71 -9.92 21.64 -11.95
N TYR A 72 -9.65 20.42 -12.39
CA TYR A 72 -9.26 19.31 -11.54
C TYR A 72 -7.74 19.08 -11.60
N THR A 73 -7.13 18.90 -10.43
CA THR A 73 -5.73 18.51 -10.28
C THR A 73 -5.64 17.23 -9.44
N HIS A 74 -5.16 16.14 -10.06
CA HIS A 74 -4.90 14.89 -9.36
C HIS A 74 -3.62 15.00 -8.49
N PRO A 75 -3.47 14.23 -7.39
CA PRO A 75 -2.27 14.25 -6.55
C PRO A 75 -0.94 14.00 -7.26
N ASN A 76 -0.93 13.26 -8.37
CA ASN A 76 0.26 13.06 -9.21
C ASN A 76 0.63 14.31 -10.05
N GLY A 77 -0.14 15.40 -9.97
CA GLY A 77 0.07 16.66 -10.67
C GLY A 77 -0.63 16.77 -12.03
N SER A 78 -1.27 15.71 -12.53
CA SER A 78 -2.07 15.76 -13.76
C SER A 78 -3.23 16.74 -13.60
N LYS A 79 -3.45 17.57 -14.63
CA LYS A 79 -4.54 18.56 -14.67
C LYS A 79 -5.51 18.28 -15.80
N VAL A 80 -6.80 18.28 -15.48
CA VAL A 80 -7.89 18.09 -16.44
C VAL A 80 -8.97 19.14 -16.19
N ASN A 81 -9.51 19.73 -17.24
CA ASN A 81 -10.62 20.68 -17.14
C ASN A 81 -11.90 20.00 -17.63
N PHE A 82 -12.96 20.06 -16.83
CA PHE A 82 -14.29 19.54 -17.14
C PHE A 82 -15.30 20.69 -17.27
N ALA A 83 -16.40 20.48 -17.97
CA ALA A 83 -17.57 21.34 -17.79
C ALA A 83 -18.29 20.94 -16.48
N LEU A 84 -18.89 21.90 -15.78
CA LEU A 84 -19.52 21.67 -14.47
C LEU A 84 -20.67 20.65 -14.52
N ASP A 85 -21.33 20.51 -15.65
CA ASP A 85 -22.41 19.55 -15.93
C ASP A 85 -21.91 18.14 -16.30
N GLU A 86 -20.63 17.98 -16.64
CA GLU A 86 -20.02 16.67 -16.94
C GLU A 86 -19.53 15.92 -15.70
N VAL A 87 -19.39 16.61 -14.56
CA VAL A 87 -18.82 16.03 -13.33
C VAL A 87 -19.71 16.28 -12.12
N LYS A 88 -19.87 15.26 -11.30
CA LYS A 88 -20.40 15.43 -9.94
C LYS A 88 -19.23 15.66 -8.99
N ILE A 89 -19.22 16.81 -8.32
CA ILE A 89 -18.22 17.15 -7.30
C ILE A 89 -18.73 16.68 -5.95
N ILE A 90 -17.99 15.77 -5.31
CA ILE A 90 -18.25 15.33 -3.94
C ILE A 90 -17.22 16.00 -3.04
N LYS A 91 -17.70 16.87 -2.14
CA LYS A 91 -16.86 17.55 -1.16
C LYS A 91 -16.59 16.61 0.01
N ALA A 92 -15.33 16.37 0.31
CA ALA A 92 -14.92 15.61 1.48
C ALA A 92 -13.67 16.23 2.12
N ARG A 93 -13.39 15.84 3.37
CA ARG A 93 -12.14 16.27 4.01
C ARG A 93 -10.97 15.55 3.36
N THR A 94 -9.88 16.28 3.11
CA THR A 94 -8.58 15.66 2.81
C THR A 94 -8.15 14.80 4.00
N ALA A 95 -7.25 13.83 3.79
CA ALA A 95 -6.64 13.10 4.90
C ALA A 95 -6.00 14.05 5.92
N ARG A 96 -5.35 15.14 5.47
CA ARG A 96 -4.75 16.16 6.33
C ARG A 96 -5.78 16.96 7.13
N GLU A 97 -6.91 17.32 6.54
CA GLU A 97 -8.01 18.02 7.23
C GLU A 97 -8.64 17.12 8.29
N GLU A 98 -8.85 15.85 7.97
CA GLU A 98 -9.35 14.87 8.93
C GLU A 98 -8.33 14.63 10.07
N PHE A 99 -7.04 14.53 9.75
CA PHE A 99 -5.98 14.47 10.76
C PHE A 99 -6.05 15.67 11.71
N ASN A 100 -6.09 16.88 11.16
CA ASN A 100 -6.16 18.11 11.96
C ASN A 100 -7.42 18.15 12.82
N ARG A 101 -8.55 17.65 12.32
CA ARG A 101 -9.79 17.52 13.10
C ARG A 101 -9.61 16.56 14.27
N ARG A 102 -9.07 15.36 14.04
CA ARG A 102 -8.80 14.36 15.08
C ARG A 102 -7.84 14.90 16.13
N LEU A 103 -6.77 15.56 15.70
CA LEU A 103 -5.80 16.20 16.57
C LEU A 103 -6.42 17.34 17.40
N SER A 104 -7.33 18.12 16.82
CA SER A 104 -8.07 19.16 17.54
C SER A 104 -9.03 18.57 18.57
N GLN A 105 -9.71 17.47 18.23
CA GLN A 105 -10.61 16.74 19.14
C GLN A 105 -9.87 16.05 20.29
N ALA A 106 -8.62 15.63 20.07
CA ALA A 106 -7.77 15.08 21.11
C ALA A 106 -7.41 16.11 22.19
N GLY A 107 -7.38 17.41 21.86
CA GLY A 107 -7.07 18.48 22.81
C GLY A 107 -5.66 18.36 23.38
N LYS A 108 -5.57 18.10 24.69
CA LYS A 108 -4.33 17.91 25.47
C LYS A 108 -4.16 16.49 26.02
N ASP A 109 -5.01 15.56 25.61
CA ASP A 109 -4.96 14.16 26.03
C ASP A 109 -3.87 13.44 25.20
N PRO A 110 -2.74 13.01 25.81
CA PRO A 110 -1.61 12.46 25.07
C PRO A 110 -1.98 11.17 24.31
N ASP A 111 -2.81 10.30 24.89
CA ASP A 111 -3.22 9.05 24.26
C ASP A 111 -4.08 9.31 23.01
N LYS A 112 -5.00 10.28 23.09
CA LYS A 112 -5.82 10.66 21.92
C LYS A 112 -5.01 11.37 20.84
N ILE A 113 -3.98 12.14 21.22
CA ILE A 113 -3.04 12.74 20.26
C ILE A 113 -2.26 11.62 19.57
N MET A 114 -1.81 10.61 20.31
CA MET A 114 -1.11 9.46 19.77
C MET A 114 -2.00 8.63 18.82
N GLN A 115 -3.27 8.43 19.15
CA GLN A 115 -4.25 7.79 18.26
C GLN A 115 -4.44 8.59 16.96
N ALA A 116 -4.51 9.92 17.03
CA ALA A 116 -4.54 10.77 15.84
C ALA A 116 -3.24 10.66 15.03
N ALA A 117 -2.08 10.57 15.70
CA ALA A 117 -0.79 10.34 15.08
C ALA A 117 -0.77 9.03 14.30
N VAL A 118 -1.11 7.90 14.94
CA VAL A 118 -1.18 6.57 14.32
C VAL A 118 -2.13 6.59 13.12
N TRP A 119 -3.28 7.25 13.23
CA TRP A 119 -4.18 7.43 12.09
C TRP A 119 -3.51 8.20 10.94
N GLY A 120 -2.81 9.30 11.25
CA GLY A 120 -2.05 10.06 10.25
C GLY A 120 -0.98 9.23 9.55
N LEU A 121 -0.24 8.39 10.30
CA LEU A 121 0.74 7.46 9.75
C LEU A 121 0.09 6.46 8.79
N LYS A 122 -1.03 5.86 9.18
CA LYS A 122 -1.83 4.97 8.32
C LYS A 122 -2.28 5.65 7.02
N LYS A 123 -2.37 6.99 6.99
CA LYS A 123 -2.75 7.79 5.80
C LYS A 123 -1.56 8.45 5.09
N ALA A 124 -0.35 7.93 5.29
CA ALA A 124 0.89 8.44 4.71
C ALA A 124 1.20 9.91 5.05
N LEU A 125 0.73 10.40 6.20
CA LEU A 125 1.00 11.75 6.71
C LEU A 125 2.17 11.74 7.68
N LEU A 126 3.33 11.28 7.22
CA LEU A 126 4.53 11.09 8.06
C LEU A 126 5.01 12.39 8.76
N PRO A 127 5.04 13.58 8.11
CA PRO A 127 5.41 14.82 8.78
C PRO A 127 4.41 15.24 9.87
N GLU A 128 3.12 15.04 9.64
CA GLU A 128 2.05 15.27 10.62
C GLU A 128 2.16 14.29 11.80
N PHE A 129 2.42 13.02 11.53
CA PHE A 129 2.66 11.99 12.53
C PHE A 129 3.78 12.40 13.48
N TYR A 130 4.96 12.74 12.95
CA TYR A 130 6.08 13.14 13.80
C TYR A 130 5.77 14.37 14.65
N ARG A 131 5.10 15.39 14.09
CA ARG A 131 4.69 16.57 14.86
C ARG A 131 3.72 16.23 15.99
N ALA A 132 2.81 15.29 15.77
CA ALA A 132 1.91 14.83 16.83
C ALA A 132 2.66 14.04 17.90
N VAL A 133 3.61 13.18 17.53
CA VAL A 133 4.47 12.46 18.48
C VAL A 133 5.30 13.43 19.34
N ASP A 134 5.91 14.44 18.72
CA ASP A 134 6.66 15.48 19.44
C ASP A 134 5.74 16.17 20.48
N LYS A 135 4.49 16.49 20.09
CA LYS A 135 3.48 17.06 20.99
C LYS A 135 3.07 16.10 22.12
N VAL A 136 3.01 14.79 21.87
CA VAL A 136 2.77 13.80 22.93
C VAL A 136 3.89 13.87 23.97
N LEU A 137 5.15 13.84 23.53
CA LEU A 137 6.32 13.89 24.43
C LEU A 137 6.45 15.21 25.19
N GLU A 138 5.99 16.33 24.62
CA GLU A 138 5.91 17.61 25.33
C GLU A 138 4.92 17.58 26.50
N ILE A 139 3.83 16.81 26.38
CA ILE A 139 2.77 16.71 27.39
C ILE A 139 3.07 15.59 28.41
N ASP A 140 3.47 14.43 27.90
CA ASP A 140 3.87 13.25 28.67
C ASP A 140 5.20 12.69 28.13
N PRO A 141 6.34 13.13 28.70
CA PRO A 141 7.66 12.64 28.33
C PRO A 141 7.86 11.14 28.57
N SER A 142 6.98 10.49 29.35
CA SER A 142 7.06 9.06 29.70
C SER A 142 6.17 8.17 28.83
N HIS A 143 5.42 8.74 27.89
CA HIS A 143 4.52 7.97 27.02
C HIS A 143 5.31 6.94 26.19
N GLN A 144 5.05 5.66 26.45
CA GLN A 144 5.83 4.53 25.93
C GLN A 144 5.94 4.53 24.38
N GLY A 145 4.81 4.53 23.67
CA GLY A 145 4.81 4.48 22.20
C GLY A 145 5.51 5.67 21.56
N ALA A 146 5.38 6.87 22.12
CA ALA A 146 6.06 8.06 21.63
C ALA A 146 7.58 8.00 21.86
N GLN A 147 8.04 7.48 23.00
CA GLN A 147 9.47 7.23 23.25
C GLN A 147 10.04 6.19 22.29
N LEU A 148 9.32 5.09 22.05
CA LEU A 148 9.72 4.06 21.08
C LEU A 148 9.86 4.64 19.67
N VAL A 149 8.92 5.50 19.25
CA VAL A 149 9.00 6.22 17.97
C VAL A 149 10.24 7.13 17.92
N GLU A 150 10.53 7.88 18.98
CA GLU A 150 11.69 8.78 19.01
C GLU A 150 13.01 8.00 18.92
N GLN A 151 13.10 6.87 19.62
CA GLN A 151 14.26 5.98 19.59
C GLN A 151 14.47 5.37 18.21
N VAL A 152 13.41 4.84 17.60
CA VAL A 152 13.52 4.17 16.30
C VAL A 152 13.78 5.17 15.17
N LYS A 153 13.17 6.37 15.22
CA LYS A 153 13.43 7.48 14.28
C LYS A 153 14.92 7.83 14.23
N LYS A 154 15.61 7.81 15.36
CA LYS A 154 17.07 8.05 15.42
C LYS A 154 17.83 6.94 14.68
N LYS A 155 17.47 5.67 14.92
CA LYS A 155 18.12 4.50 14.29
C LYS A 155 17.92 4.46 12.77
N ILE A 156 16.70 4.63 12.29
CA ILE A 156 16.36 4.49 10.85
C ILE A 156 16.73 5.72 10.02
N LYS A 157 17.12 6.84 10.63
CA LYS A 157 17.52 8.02 9.87
C LYS A 157 18.89 7.84 9.23
N GLU A 158 19.75 7.07 9.87
CA GLU A 158 21.14 6.83 9.46
C GLU A 158 21.20 5.72 8.39
N PRO A 159 21.91 5.92 7.27
CA PRO A 159 22.13 4.86 6.31
C PRO A 159 22.92 3.70 6.96
N LEU A 160 22.49 2.46 6.69
CA LEU A 160 23.25 1.28 7.11
C LEU A 160 24.61 1.24 6.39
N PRO A 161 25.65 0.65 7.02
CA PRO A 161 26.99 0.58 6.43
C PRO A 161 26.99 -0.22 5.12
N ASP A 162 27.95 0.09 4.25
CA ASP A 162 28.23 -0.73 3.08
C ASP A 162 28.93 -2.04 3.48
N ASP A 163 28.44 -3.14 2.93
CA ASP A 163 29.05 -4.46 3.06
C ASP A 163 29.35 -5.01 1.66
N PRO A 164 30.63 -4.96 1.22
CA PRO A 164 31.05 -5.49 -0.08
C PRO A 164 30.84 -7.00 -0.24
N ASP A 165 30.93 -7.78 0.86
CA ASP A 165 30.77 -9.24 0.82
C ASP A 165 29.29 -9.62 0.70
N ALA A 166 28.40 -8.89 1.40
CA ALA A 166 26.96 -9.00 1.19
C ALA A 166 26.57 -8.62 -0.25
N GLU A 167 27.13 -7.53 -0.80
CA GLU A 167 26.88 -7.13 -2.19
C GLU A 167 27.36 -8.18 -3.21
N LYS A 168 28.54 -8.76 -2.98
CA LYS A 168 29.08 -9.84 -3.82
C LYS A 168 28.21 -11.09 -3.75
N THR A 169 27.78 -11.47 -2.54
CA THR A 169 26.87 -12.59 -2.31
C THR A 169 25.55 -12.35 -3.02
N PHE A 170 24.97 -11.17 -2.87
CA PHE A 170 23.72 -10.78 -3.50
C PHE A 170 23.78 -10.93 -5.04
N LYS A 171 24.84 -10.40 -5.67
CA LYS A 171 25.07 -10.55 -7.12
C LYS A 171 25.21 -12.02 -7.54
N SER A 172 25.75 -12.88 -6.69
CA SER A 172 25.95 -14.30 -7.00
C SER A 172 24.68 -15.14 -6.92
N LEU A 173 23.71 -14.73 -6.09
CA LEU A 173 22.43 -15.42 -5.89
C LEU A 173 21.47 -15.20 -7.06
N VAL A 174 21.56 -14.04 -7.73
CA VAL A 174 20.74 -13.72 -8.90
C VAL A 174 21.49 -14.14 -10.17
N LYS A 175 21.41 -15.43 -10.52
CA LYS A 175 22.00 -15.97 -11.74
C LYS A 175 21.17 -15.57 -12.98
N GLN A 176 21.39 -14.37 -13.53
CA GLN A 176 21.13 -14.02 -14.95
C GLN A 176 21.49 -12.55 -15.25
N GLY A 177 22.09 -12.30 -16.43
CA GLY A 177 22.20 -10.98 -17.07
C GLY A 177 23.36 -10.08 -16.62
N THR A 178 24.45 -10.02 -17.39
CA THR A 178 25.62 -9.12 -17.18
C THR A 178 25.32 -7.61 -17.25
N GLY A 179 24.04 -7.22 -17.28
CA GLY A 179 23.57 -5.83 -17.33
C GLY A 179 22.94 -5.32 -16.04
N MET A 180 22.71 -6.16 -15.03
CA MET A 180 22.15 -5.68 -13.76
C MET A 180 23.21 -4.90 -12.97
N ARG A 181 22.81 -3.75 -12.44
CA ARG A 181 23.62 -2.90 -11.56
C ARG A 181 23.02 -2.85 -10.16
N VAL A 182 23.83 -2.46 -9.20
CA VAL A 182 23.38 -2.19 -7.83
C VAL A 182 23.10 -0.70 -7.66
N GLU A 183 21.93 -0.37 -7.16
CA GLU A 183 21.60 0.93 -6.56
C GLU A 183 21.28 0.73 -5.08
N LYS A 184 21.51 1.75 -4.24
CA LYS A 184 21.35 1.65 -2.78
C LYS A 184 20.52 2.79 -2.23
N SER A 185 19.83 2.50 -1.14
CA SER A 185 19.16 3.46 -0.27
C SER A 185 19.70 3.31 1.16
N LYS A 186 19.00 3.82 2.17
CA LYS A 186 19.45 3.73 3.57
C LYS A 186 19.40 2.29 4.06
N HIS A 187 18.32 1.58 3.74
CA HIS A 187 18.02 0.26 4.28
C HIS A 187 17.90 -0.82 3.19
N PHE A 188 17.98 -0.47 1.90
CA PHE A 188 17.87 -1.43 0.81
C PHE A 188 19.04 -1.38 -0.18
N MET A 189 19.38 -2.55 -0.72
CA MET A 189 20.23 -2.75 -1.89
C MET A 189 19.38 -3.33 -3.02
N LEU A 190 19.35 -2.64 -4.15
CA LEU A 190 18.54 -2.97 -5.32
C LEU A 190 19.42 -3.43 -6.49
N LEU A 191 19.26 -4.67 -6.93
CA LEU A 191 19.86 -5.18 -8.16
C LEU A 191 18.87 -5.00 -9.33
N THR A 192 19.27 -4.29 -10.38
CA THR A 192 18.34 -3.87 -11.44
C THR A 192 18.99 -3.66 -12.81
N ASP A 193 18.26 -4.00 -13.86
CA ASP A 193 18.56 -3.71 -15.28
C ASP A 193 17.74 -2.52 -15.84
N THR A 194 16.86 -1.91 -15.05
CA THR A 194 16.03 -0.77 -15.47
C THR A 194 16.87 0.41 -15.98
N PRO A 195 16.41 1.25 -16.92
CA PRO A 195 17.23 2.33 -17.48
C PRO A 195 17.81 3.29 -16.43
N LEU A 196 19.08 3.69 -16.62
CA LEU A 196 19.80 4.63 -15.73
C LEU A 196 19.19 6.04 -15.73
N LYS A 197 18.64 6.46 -16.87
CA LYS A 197 18.09 7.80 -17.05
C LYS A 197 16.59 7.79 -16.73
N PRO A 198 16.07 8.87 -16.10
CA PRO A 198 14.62 9.06 -15.97
C PRO A 198 13.91 8.96 -17.31
N GLU A 199 12.68 8.43 -17.30
CA GLU A 199 11.81 8.47 -18.46
C GLU A 199 11.57 9.92 -18.90
N LYS A 200 11.59 10.16 -20.22
CA LYS A 200 11.26 11.48 -20.75
C LYS A 200 9.77 11.74 -20.57
N ALA A 201 9.43 12.85 -19.92
CA ALA A 201 8.05 13.27 -19.79
C ALA A 201 7.44 13.64 -21.15
N ALA A 202 6.12 13.47 -21.30
CA ALA A 202 5.44 13.96 -22.50
C ALA A 202 5.43 15.50 -22.53
N LYS A 203 5.18 16.07 -23.71
CA LYS A 203 5.12 17.52 -23.90
C LYS A 203 4.01 18.11 -23.02
N GLY A 204 4.39 18.95 -22.04
CA GLY A 204 3.46 19.58 -21.10
C GLY A 204 3.38 18.90 -19.73
N GLU A 205 4.10 17.81 -19.52
CA GLU A 205 4.22 17.14 -18.22
C GLU A 205 5.52 17.54 -17.49
N LYS A 206 5.52 17.39 -16.17
CA LYS A 206 6.70 17.64 -15.35
C LYS A 206 7.73 16.54 -15.59
N GLN A 207 8.96 16.92 -15.96
CA GLN A 207 10.05 15.97 -16.16
C GLN A 207 10.33 15.20 -14.85
N LYS A 208 10.29 13.85 -14.93
CA LYS A 208 10.73 12.99 -13.84
C LYS A 208 12.22 13.23 -13.57
N THR A 209 12.57 13.38 -12.30
CA THR A 209 13.95 13.61 -11.85
C THR A 209 14.65 12.32 -11.43
N LYS A 210 13.90 11.26 -11.13
CA LYS A 210 14.40 9.95 -10.67
C LYS A 210 14.25 8.92 -11.78
N ASN A 211 15.18 7.98 -11.83
CA ASN A 211 15.05 6.78 -12.66
C ASN A 211 14.14 5.77 -11.94
N ARG A 212 13.79 4.67 -12.62
CA ARG A 212 12.84 3.69 -12.10
C ARG A 212 13.33 2.97 -10.84
N ALA A 213 14.63 2.67 -10.79
CA ALA A 213 15.29 2.08 -9.63
C ALA A 213 15.20 2.97 -8.39
N ALA A 214 15.47 4.27 -8.52
CA ALA A 214 15.36 5.25 -7.45
C ALA A 214 13.91 5.46 -6.99
N GLU A 215 12.93 5.45 -7.89
CA GLU A 215 11.50 5.45 -7.52
C GLU A 215 11.13 4.21 -6.69
N ARG A 216 11.63 3.04 -7.07
CA ARG A 216 11.40 1.80 -6.32
C ARG A 216 12.04 1.84 -4.93
N LEU A 217 13.27 2.34 -4.82
CA LEU A 217 13.97 2.51 -3.54
C LEU A 217 13.22 3.48 -2.62
N ASP A 218 12.72 4.61 -3.13
CA ASP A 218 11.92 5.55 -2.34
C ASP A 218 10.67 4.87 -1.76
N LEU A 219 9.97 4.07 -2.57
CA LEU A 219 8.76 3.37 -2.14
C LEU A 219 9.07 2.31 -1.08
N LEU A 220 10.14 1.53 -1.25
CA LEU A 220 10.61 0.57 -0.25
C LEU A 220 10.95 1.25 1.09
N GLU A 221 11.64 2.38 1.04
CA GLU A 221 11.96 3.19 2.23
C GLU A 221 10.70 3.71 2.94
N GLN A 222 9.69 4.14 2.17
CA GLN A 222 8.41 4.57 2.74
C GLN A 222 7.66 3.42 3.42
N VAL A 223 7.63 2.25 2.80
CA VAL A 223 6.99 1.05 3.40
C VAL A 223 7.75 0.61 4.65
N TYR A 224 9.09 0.57 4.59
CA TYR A 224 9.96 0.28 5.72
C TYR A 224 9.68 1.20 6.91
N GLU A 225 9.75 2.51 6.69
CA GLU A 225 9.55 3.50 7.76
C GLU A 225 8.14 3.39 8.34
N SER A 226 7.13 3.26 7.49
CA SER A 226 5.74 3.15 7.94
C SER A 226 5.47 1.86 8.72
N PHE A 227 6.04 0.74 8.29
CA PHE A 227 5.92 -0.56 8.97
C PHE A 227 6.52 -0.46 10.37
N VAL A 228 7.78 -0.05 10.48
CA VAL A 228 8.49 0.04 11.76
C VAL A 228 7.77 1.00 12.70
N LEU A 229 7.41 2.20 12.23
CA LEU A 229 6.75 3.20 13.06
C LEU A 229 5.37 2.75 13.54
N LEU A 230 4.59 2.03 12.73
CA LEU A 230 3.23 1.65 13.09
C LEU A 230 3.19 0.71 14.30
N PHE A 231 4.13 -0.23 14.39
CA PHE A 231 4.24 -1.11 15.55
C PHE A 231 4.76 -0.36 16.78
N HIS A 232 5.84 0.41 16.64
CA HIS A 232 6.44 1.15 17.77
C HIS A 232 5.49 2.20 18.35
N ALA A 233 4.71 2.86 17.49
CA ALA A 233 3.69 3.84 17.88
C ALA A 233 2.53 3.21 18.67
N GLN A 234 2.39 1.90 18.64
CA GLN A 234 1.36 1.12 19.35
C GLN A 234 1.99 0.19 20.39
N ASP A 235 3.09 0.65 21.00
CA ASP A 235 3.81 0.00 22.11
C ASP A 235 4.44 -1.37 21.77
N ILE A 236 4.60 -1.69 20.49
CA ILE A 236 5.23 -2.93 20.02
C ILE A 236 6.61 -2.61 19.48
N SER A 237 7.64 -2.95 20.26
CA SER A 237 9.02 -2.89 19.81
C SER A 237 9.29 -3.98 18.78
N LEU A 238 9.95 -3.59 17.69
CA LEU A 238 10.47 -4.49 16.67
C LEU A 238 11.99 -4.39 16.62
N ASP A 239 12.64 -5.45 16.16
CA ASP A 239 14.06 -5.40 15.84
C ASP A 239 14.27 -4.59 14.57
N ILE A 240 15.38 -3.85 14.51
CA ILE A 240 15.73 -3.02 13.36
C ILE A 240 16.83 -3.73 12.57
N PRO A 241 16.63 -3.99 11.26
CA PRO A 241 17.66 -4.63 10.44
C PRO A 241 18.99 -3.87 10.50
N SER A 242 20.08 -4.60 10.77
CA SER A 242 21.44 -4.06 10.80
C SER A 242 22.14 -4.07 9.44
N GLU A 243 21.56 -4.77 8.48
CA GLU A 243 22.07 -4.90 7.11
C GLU A 243 21.02 -4.43 6.10
N ARG A 244 21.48 -3.97 4.94
CA ARG A 244 20.56 -3.57 3.87
C ARG A 244 19.84 -4.78 3.32
N MET A 245 18.51 -4.71 3.30
CA MET A 245 17.69 -5.75 2.71
C MET A 245 17.84 -5.78 1.19
N MET A 246 17.83 -6.98 0.63
CA MET A 246 18.14 -7.22 -0.77
C MET A 246 16.87 -7.28 -1.61
N VAL A 247 16.89 -6.58 -2.74
CA VAL A 247 15.75 -6.49 -3.66
C VAL A 247 16.20 -6.57 -5.10
N VAL A 248 15.50 -7.33 -5.94
CA VAL A 248 15.72 -7.42 -7.38
C VAL A 248 14.58 -6.73 -8.11
N LEU A 249 14.90 -5.88 -9.09
CA LEU A 249 13.93 -5.25 -9.98
C LEU A 249 14.33 -5.45 -11.44
N PHE A 250 13.57 -6.31 -12.12
CA PHE A 250 13.68 -6.52 -13.57
C PHE A 250 12.94 -5.41 -14.35
N GLU A 251 13.48 -5.00 -15.49
CA GLU A 251 12.80 -4.10 -16.42
C GLU A 251 11.60 -4.81 -17.08
N LYS A 252 11.77 -6.10 -17.40
CA LYS A 252 10.78 -6.89 -18.15
C LYS A 252 10.16 -8.01 -17.32
N TYR A 253 8.88 -8.23 -17.53
CA TYR A 253 8.14 -9.31 -16.91
C TYR A 253 8.66 -10.69 -17.33
N GLU A 254 9.12 -10.86 -18.57
CA GLU A 254 9.65 -12.13 -19.07
C GLU A 254 10.89 -12.58 -18.29
N ASP A 255 11.84 -11.67 -18.07
CA ASP A 255 13.08 -11.94 -17.35
C ASP A 255 12.78 -12.28 -15.87
N PHE A 256 11.87 -11.54 -15.24
CA PHE A 256 11.37 -11.86 -13.91
C PHE A 256 10.71 -13.23 -13.86
N ARG A 257 9.81 -13.55 -14.79
CA ARG A 257 9.08 -14.81 -14.83
C ARG A 257 10.02 -15.99 -15.02
N ASP A 258 11.04 -15.85 -15.85
CA ASP A 258 12.00 -16.91 -16.12
C ASP A 258 12.91 -17.13 -14.90
N CYS A 259 13.31 -16.06 -14.20
CA CYS A 259 13.96 -16.14 -12.89
C CYS A 259 13.06 -16.83 -11.84
N ALA A 260 11.80 -16.39 -11.71
CA ALA A 260 10.83 -16.95 -10.77
C ALA A 260 10.61 -18.46 -10.98
N LYS A 261 10.43 -18.88 -12.24
CA LYS A 261 10.29 -20.29 -12.63
C LYS A 261 11.51 -21.14 -12.26
N SER A 262 12.70 -20.56 -12.35
CA SER A 262 13.95 -21.26 -12.00
C SER A 262 14.07 -21.53 -10.50
N LEU A 263 13.45 -20.69 -9.67
CA LEU A 263 13.37 -20.87 -8.21
C LEU A 263 12.24 -21.84 -7.85
N SER A 264 11.04 -21.63 -8.39
CA SER A 264 9.90 -22.53 -8.21
C SER A 264 8.87 -22.35 -9.33
N PRO A 265 8.37 -23.44 -9.96
CA PRO A 265 7.31 -23.35 -10.96
C PRO A 265 6.03 -22.66 -10.46
N ALA A 266 5.74 -22.71 -9.16
CA ALA A 266 4.57 -22.08 -8.56
C ALA A 266 4.63 -20.53 -8.61
N LEU A 267 5.83 -19.96 -8.68
CA LEU A 267 6.05 -18.50 -8.71
C LEU A 267 5.88 -17.90 -10.12
N ALA A 268 5.68 -18.71 -11.15
CA ALA A 268 5.58 -18.25 -12.54
C ALA A 268 4.46 -17.21 -12.78
N SER A 269 3.40 -17.24 -11.97
CA SER A 269 2.27 -16.32 -12.04
C SER A 269 2.27 -15.24 -10.97
N ALA A 270 3.33 -15.15 -10.16
CA ALA A 270 3.45 -14.15 -9.12
C ALA A 270 3.58 -12.74 -9.73
N SER A 271 3.04 -11.73 -9.04
CA SER A 271 3.21 -10.31 -9.44
C SER A 271 4.46 -9.67 -8.78
N GLY A 272 5.08 -10.42 -7.88
CA GLY A 272 6.25 -10.17 -7.05
C GLY A 272 6.32 -11.32 -6.04
N PHE A 273 7.46 -11.55 -5.41
CA PHE A 273 7.55 -12.50 -4.29
C PHE A 273 8.77 -12.19 -3.42
N TRP A 274 8.67 -12.49 -2.15
CA TRP A 274 9.80 -12.57 -1.23
C TRP A 274 10.18 -14.04 -0.98
N ASP A 275 11.47 -14.35 -1.12
CA ASP A 275 12.01 -15.67 -0.79
C ASP A 275 12.55 -15.68 0.66
N PRO A 276 11.94 -16.45 1.58
CA PRO A 276 12.40 -16.53 2.97
C PRO A 276 13.79 -17.16 3.11
N ILE A 277 14.23 -18.00 2.16
CA ILE A 277 15.53 -18.68 2.25
C ILE A 277 16.66 -17.69 1.98
N THR A 278 16.64 -17.05 0.82
CA THR A 278 17.67 -16.07 0.42
C THR A 278 17.45 -14.68 1.02
N ASN A 279 16.26 -14.41 1.57
CA ASN A 279 15.84 -13.11 2.10
C ASN A 279 15.81 -11.98 1.04
N ILE A 280 15.46 -12.34 -0.20
CA ILE A 280 15.43 -11.44 -1.35
C ILE A 280 13.98 -11.24 -1.80
N SER A 281 13.61 -9.98 -2.04
CA SER A 281 12.34 -9.63 -2.70
C SER A 281 12.56 -9.43 -4.19
N TYR A 282 11.74 -10.06 -5.02
CA TYR A 282 11.83 -10.01 -6.48
C TYR A 282 10.63 -9.29 -7.07
N PHE A 283 10.92 -8.33 -7.95
CA PHE A 283 9.92 -7.52 -8.64
C PHE A 283 10.29 -7.33 -10.11
N PHE A 284 9.32 -6.86 -10.88
CA PHE A 284 9.53 -6.30 -12.21
C PHE A 284 8.86 -4.92 -12.33
N ASP A 285 9.22 -4.15 -13.35
CA ASP A 285 8.47 -2.93 -13.66
C ASP A 285 7.08 -3.32 -14.17
N TYR A 286 6.03 -3.06 -13.39
CA TYR A 286 4.66 -3.46 -13.72
C TYR A 286 4.16 -2.96 -15.09
N GLY A 287 4.79 -1.89 -15.62
CA GLY A 287 4.54 -1.40 -16.97
C GLY A 287 4.93 -2.37 -18.11
N SER A 288 5.72 -3.41 -17.83
CA SER A 288 6.05 -4.49 -18.77
C SER A 288 5.19 -5.75 -18.56
N SER A 289 4.21 -5.72 -17.66
CA SER A 289 3.26 -6.84 -17.52
C SER A 289 2.48 -7.07 -18.82
N ALA A 290 2.06 -8.32 -19.06
CA ALA A 290 1.26 -8.67 -20.24
C ALA A 290 0.03 -7.77 -20.41
N ARG A 291 -0.61 -7.37 -19.30
CA ARG A 291 -1.75 -6.44 -19.30
C ARG A 291 -1.35 -5.06 -19.84
N PHE A 292 -0.24 -4.48 -19.37
CA PHE A 292 0.22 -3.17 -19.86
C PHE A 292 0.82 -3.23 -21.26
N GLU A 293 1.46 -4.34 -21.64
CA GLU A 293 1.91 -4.57 -23.04
C GLU A 293 0.74 -4.54 -24.01
N MET A 294 -0.41 -5.15 -23.66
CA MET A 294 -1.64 -5.07 -24.45
C MET A 294 -2.18 -3.63 -24.57
N LEU A 295 -1.86 -2.74 -23.63
CA LEU A 295 -2.27 -1.33 -23.66
C LEU A 295 -1.33 -0.46 -24.50
N LYS A 296 -0.08 -0.84 -24.73
CA LYS A 296 0.89 0.01 -25.44
C LYS A 296 0.45 0.42 -26.85
N PRO A 297 -0.12 -0.47 -27.70
CA PRO A 297 -0.63 -0.05 -29.01
C PRO A 297 -1.76 0.96 -28.89
N ILE A 298 -2.69 0.74 -27.96
CA ILE A 298 -3.82 1.64 -27.68
C ILE A 298 -3.29 3.00 -27.23
N MET A 299 -2.35 3.03 -26.27
CA MET A 299 -1.73 4.27 -25.78
C MET A 299 -1.01 5.02 -26.90
N THR A 300 -0.33 4.30 -27.80
CA THR A 300 0.37 4.91 -28.95
C THR A 300 -0.61 5.55 -29.91
N GLU A 301 -1.70 4.85 -30.24
CA GLU A 301 -2.76 5.37 -31.10
C GLU A 301 -3.44 6.59 -30.45
N MET A 302 -3.68 6.54 -29.14
CA MET A 302 -4.20 7.68 -28.38
C MET A 302 -3.28 8.90 -28.42
N LYS A 303 -1.95 8.74 -28.51
CA LYS A 303 -1.05 9.89 -28.73
C LYS A 303 -1.30 10.55 -30.08
N LYS A 304 -1.58 9.76 -31.12
CA LYS A 304 -1.92 10.28 -32.45
C LYS A 304 -3.28 10.98 -32.43
N ILE A 305 -4.30 10.33 -31.84
CA ILE A 305 -5.64 10.91 -31.67
C ILE A 305 -5.56 12.23 -30.92
N GLU A 306 -4.75 12.33 -29.85
CA GLU A 306 -4.56 13.59 -29.14
C GLU A 306 -3.93 14.67 -30.04
N ALA A 307 -2.91 14.32 -30.82
CA ALA A 307 -2.27 15.27 -31.74
C ALA A 307 -3.23 15.76 -32.83
N ASP A 308 -4.10 14.89 -33.34
CA ASP A 308 -5.09 15.25 -34.34
C ASP A 308 -6.26 16.04 -33.74
N ALA A 309 -6.71 15.69 -32.53
CA ALA A 309 -7.69 16.46 -31.77
C ALA A 309 -7.17 17.88 -31.44
N GLN A 310 -5.87 18.02 -31.13
CA GLN A 310 -5.22 19.33 -30.95
C GLN A 310 -5.25 20.16 -32.24
N LYS A 311 -4.97 19.55 -33.40
CA LYS A 311 -5.08 20.25 -34.71
C LYS A 311 -6.52 20.63 -35.03
N ALA A 312 -7.46 19.72 -34.78
CA ALA A 312 -8.89 19.92 -35.00
C ALA A 312 -9.55 20.87 -33.98
N ARG A 313 -8.82 21.24 -32.91
CA ARG A 313 -9.33 22.01 -31.76
C ARG A 313 -10.57 21.36 -31.15
N ASP A 314 -10.55 20.05 -31.00
CA ASP A 314 -11.60 19.26 -30.36
C ASP A 314 -11.32 19.16 -28.84
N PRO A 315 -11.96 20.00 -27.99
CA PRO A 315 -11.69 20.01 -26.57
C PRO A 315 -12.17 18.75 -25.85
N GLU A 316 -13.21 18.08 -26.36
CA GLU A 316 -13.79 16.89 -25.76
C GLU A 316 -12.82 15.70 -25.89
N MET A 317 -12.32 15.45 -27.10
CA MET A 317 -11.36 14.38 -27.35
C MET A 317 -10.01 14.63 -26.67
N ILE A 318 -9.56 15.89 -26.55
CA ILE A 318 -8.36 16.24 -25.77
C ILE A 318 -8.57 15.90 -24.29
N ARG A 319 -9.72 16.28 -23.71
CA ARG A 319 -10.06 16.01 -22.32
C ARG A 319 -10.12 14.50 -22.06
N PHE A 320 -10.83 13.77 -22.91
CA PHE A 320 -10.99 12.33 -22.81
C PHE A 320 -9.64 11.59 -22.80
N ASN A 321 -8.75 11.90 -23.76
CA ASN A 321 -7.42 11.31 -23.81
C ASN A 321 -6.59 11.60 -22.54
N LYS A 322 -6.71 12.81 -21.97
CA LYS A 322 -6.04 13.16 -20.71
C LYS A 322 -6.57 12.34 -19.53
N VAL A 323 -7.90 12.16 -19.43
CA VAL A 323 -8.51 11.33 -18.38
C VAL A 323 -8.02 9.89 -18.49
N LEU A 324 -8.04 9.30 -19.69
CA LEU A 324 -7.60 7.92 -19.87
C LEU A 324 -6.12 7.71 -19.54
N ARG A 325 -5.23 8.63 -19.94
CA ARG A 325 -3.81 8.55 -19.54
C ARG A 325 -3.65 8.62 -18.03
N LEU A 326 -4.38 9.52 -17.38
CA LEU A 326 -4.40 9.59 -15.93
C LEU A 326 -4.83 8.25 -15.31
N LEU A 327 -5.88 7.60 -15.84
CA LEU A 327 -6.33 6.31 -15.33
C LEU A 327 -5.28 5.21 -15.47
N VAL A 328 -4.61 5.13 -16.63
CA VAL A 328 -3.57 4.12 -16.88
C VAL A 328 -2.35 4.36 -15.97
N GLU A 329 -1.94 5.61 -15.79
CA GLU A 329 -0.83 5.97 -14.89
C GLU A 329 -1.17 5.65 -13.43
N VAL A 330 -2.37 6.01 -12.97
CA VAL A 330 -2.86 5.70 -11.62
C VAL A 330 -2.92 4.20 -11.40
N GLU A 331 -3.41 3.43 -12.37
CA GLU A 331 -3.43 1.97 -12.30
C GLU A 331 -2.03 1.37 -12.17
N LYS A 332 -1.07 1.86 -12.96
CA LYS A 332 0.33 1.41 -12.91
C LYS A 332 0.91 1.66 -11.51
N GLN A 333 0.76 2.89 -11.01
CA GLN A 333 1.26 3.29 -9.70
C GLN A 333 0.61 2.49 -8.57
N ASN A 334 -0.70 2.29 -8.61
CA ASN A 334 -1.42 1.52 -7.59
C ASN A 334 -1.00 0.05 -7.58
N SER A 335 -0.79 -0.55 -8.75
CA SER A 335 -0.34 -1.93 -8.86
C SER A 335 1.08 -2.10 -8.27
N ASP A 336 1.99 -1.16 -8.59
CA ASP A 336 3.33 -1.14 -8.00
C ASP A 336 3.28 -1.02 -6.48
N ILE A 337 2.51 -0.05 -5.95
CA ILE A 337 2.40 0.20 -4.51
C ILE A 337 1.85 -1.03 -3.80
N THR A 338 0.81 -1.66 -4.35
CA THR A 338 0.18 -2.85 -3.76
C THR A 338 1.19 -3.98 -3.62
N VAL A 339 1.85 -4.36 -4.72
CA VAL A 339 2.82 -5.47 -4.73
C VAL A 339 4.03 -5.16 -3.86
N VAL A 340 4.59 -3.95 -3.95
CA VAL A 340 5.75 -3.57 -3.13
C VAL A 340 5.41 -3.57 -1.65
N SER A 341 4.25 -3.02 -1.27
CA SER A 341 3.84 -3.01 0.14
C SER A 341 3.63 -4.43 0.66
N HIS A 342 3.05 -5.31 -0.15
CA HIS A 342 2.84 -6.71 0.19
C HIS A 342 4.16 -7.46 0.43
N GLU A 343 5.05 -7.49 -0.57
CA GLU A 343 6.30 -8.26 -0.46
C GLU A 343 7.30 -7.63 0.52
N CYS A 344 7.34 -6.29 0.59
CA CYS A 344 8.16 -5.62 1.60
C CYS A 344 7.62 -5.90 3.00
N CYS A 345 6.31 -6.08 3.19
CA CYS A 345 5.76 -6.50 4.47
C CYS A 345 6.27 -7.89 4.89
N HIS A 346 6.28 -8.88 3.98
CA HIS A 346 6.87 -10.20 4.24
C HIS A 346 8.34 -10.08 4.64
N GLN A 347 9.13 -9.35 3.84
CA GLN A 347 10.55 -9.12 4.12
C GLN A 347 10.75 -8.43 5.47
N MET A 348 9.96 -7.40 5.78
CA MET A 348 10.02 -6.70 7.05
C MET A 348 9.68 -7.62 8.22
N ALA A 349 8.60 -8.38 8.14
CA ALA A 349 8.21 -9.30 9.19
C ALA A 349 9.32 -10.34 9.47
N GLY A 350 9.97 -10.83 8.41
CA GLY A 350 11.12 -11.75 8.48
C GLY A 350 12.40 -11.17 9.09
N ASN A 351 12.61 -9.85 8.99
CA ASN A 351 13.85 -9.18 9.44
C ASN A 351 13.70 -8.35 10.71
N THR A 352 12.48 -8.27 11.27
CA THR A 352 12.18 -7.45 12.47
C THR A 352 11.90 -8.28 13.71
N GLY A 353 12.15 -9.60 13.63
CA GLY A 353 11.83 -10.55 14.70
C GLY A 353 10.34 -10.85 14.87
N LEU A 354 9.47 -10.26 14.04
CA LEU A 354 8.02 -10.42 14.13
C LEU A 354 7.56 -11.81 13.65
N LEU A 355 8.01 -12.22 12.46
CA LEU A 355 7.76 -13.53 11.85
C LEU A 355 9.09 -14.12 11.34
N PRO A 356 9.94 -14.65 12.23
CA PRO A 356 11.27 -15.14 11.89
C PRO A 356 11.27 -16.19 10.77
N ARG A 357 12.25 -16.09 9.86
CA ARG A 357 12.38 -16.93 8.64
C ARG A 357 12.64 -18.42 8.87
N HIS A 358 12.94 -18.84 10.10
CA HIS A 358 13.29 -20.22 10.42
C HIS A 358 12.06 -21.10 10.69
N VAL A 359 10.88 -20.50 10.79
CA VAL A 359 9.61 -21.20 11.00
C VAL A 359 8.81 -21.15 9.70
N ASP A 360 8.12 -22.25 9.36
CA ASP A 360 7.13 -22.24 8.30
C ASP A 360 5.86 -21.55 8.81
N ILE A 361 5.71 -20.26 8.46
CA ILE A 361 4.65 -19.40 8.99
C ILE A 361 3.31 -19.75 8.31
N PRO A 362 2.21 -19.92 9.06
CA PRO A 362 0.90 -20.21 8.48
C PRO A 362 0.42 -19.11 7.54
N LYS A 363 -0.27 -19.48 6.46
CA LYS A 363 -0.66 -18.54 5.40
C LYS A 363 -1.52 -17.40 5.91
N TRP A 364 -2.50 -17.67 6.77
CA TRP A 364 -3.36 -16.63 7.31
C TRP A 364 -2.57 -15.55 8.08
N VAL A 365 -1.44 -15.93 8.69
CA VAL A 365 -0.59 -15.03 9.48
C VAL A 365 0.19 -14.09 8.57
N HIS A 366 1.03 -14.63 7.68
CA HIS A 366 1.89 -13.78 6.87
C HIS A 366 1.11 -13.08 5.76
N GLU A 367 0.18 -13.77 5.08
CA GLU A 367 -0.66 -13.15 4.05
C GLU A 367 -1.69 -12.19 4.64
N GLY A 368 -2.27 -12.52 5.79
CA GLY A 368 -3.18 -11.60 6.49
C GLY A 368 -2.49 -10.29 6.86
N LEU A 369 -1.24 -10.37 7.34
CA LEU A 369 -0.43 -9.19 7.66
C LEU A 369 -0.07 -8.40 6.39
N ALA A 370 0.47 -9.05 5.36
CA ALA A 370 0.85 -8.39 4.12
C ALA A 370 -0.34 -7.68 3.44
N THR A 371 -1.49 -8.35 3.38
CA THR A 371 -2.72 -7.78 2.80
C THR A 371 -3.34 -6.65 3.62
N TYR A 372 -3.04 -6.55 4.92
CA TYR A 372 -3.43 -5.39 5.75
C TYR A 372 -2.54 -4.16 5.47
N PHE A 373 -1.25 -4.39 5.18
CA PHE A 373 -0.31 -3.33 4.82
C PHE A 373 -0.42 -2.85 3.36
N GLU A 374 -1.08 -3.62 2.49
CA GLU A 374 -1.48 -3.14 1.19
C GLU A 374 -2.36 -1.89 1.32
N ALA A 375 -2.00 -0.82 0.60
CA ALA A 375 -2.85 0.35 0.46
C ALA A 375 -3.74 0.17 -0.78
N PRO A 376 -5.02 -0.29 -0.64
CA PRO A 376 -5.90 -0.47 -1.78
C PRO A 376 -6.11 0.83 -2.55
N ALA A 377 -6.12 0.71 -3.88
CA ALA A 377 -6.27 1.78 -4.87
C ALA A 377 -7.54 2.66 -4.75
N SER A 378 -8.53 2.24 -3.96
CA SER A 378 -9.90 2.76 -4.00
C SER A 378 -10.22 3.70 -2.84
N GLY A 379 -9.71 4.94 -2.90
CA GLY A 379 -10.13 5.99 -1.98
C GLY A 379 -9.09 7.09 -1.80
N GLY A 380 -9.53 8.33 -1.63
CA GLY A 380 -8.61 9.44 -1.35
C GLY A 380 -8.02 9.43 0.06
N TRP A 381 -8.33 8.38 0.86
CA TRP A 381 -7.73 8.08 2.16
C TRP A 381 -6.98 6.73 2.09
N ALA A 382 -6.52 6.29 0.92
CA ALA A 382 -5.75 5.06 0.77
C ALA A 382 -4.46 5.11 1.63
N GLY A 383 -4.16 3.98 2.28
CA GLY A 383 -3.02 3.83 3.17
C GLY A 383 -3.14 2.54 3.98
N ILE A 384 -2.24 2.31 4.94
CA ILE A 384 -2.18 1.07 5.72
C ILE A 384 -3.50 0.82 6.45
N GLY A 385 -4.00 -0.41 6.37
CA GLY A 385 -5.28 -0.81 6.96
C GLY A 385 -6.51 -0.23 6.27
N ALA A 386 -6.39 0.36 5.08
CA ALA A 386 -7.56 0.73 4.30
C ALA A 386 -8.32 -0.52 3.82
N VAL A 387 -9.63 -0.37 3.68
CA VAL A 387 -10.52 -1.50 3.44
C VAL A 387 -10.51 -1.85 1.96
N SER A 388 -10.07 -3.06 1.64
CA SER A 388 -10.06 -3.55 0.26
C SER A 388 -11.47 -3.93 -0.18
N THR A 389 -12.03 -3.17 -1.13
CA THR A 389 -13.34 -3.45 -1.74
C THR A 389 -13.42 -4.88 -2.27
N GLU A 390 -12.38 -5.33 -2.97
CA GLU A 390 -12.32 -6.68 -3.55
C GLU A 390 -12.37 -7.76 -2.47
N ARG A 391 -11.50 -7.66 -1.44
CA ARG A 391 -11.46 -8.65 -0.36
C ARG A 391 -12.75 -8.65 0.45
N LEU A 392 -13.34 -7.47 0.69
CA LEU A 392 -14.62 -7.37 1.40
C LEU A 392 -15.76 -8.08 0.65
N VAL A 393 -15.79 -7.99 -0.68
CA VAL A 393 -16.77 -8.72 -1.49
C VAL A 393 -16.58 -10.23 -1.35
N PHE A 394 -15.35 -10.74 -1.53
CA PHE A 394 -15.10 -12.18 -1.40
C PHE A 394 -15.37 -12.69 0.03
N TYR A 395 -15.04 -11.89 1.05
CA TYR A 395 -15.40 -12.18 2.43
C TYR A 395 -16.92 -12.33 2.58
N ARG A 396 -17.70 -11.32 2.17
CA ARG A 396 -19.17 -11.32 2.26
C ARG A 396 -19.79 -12.53 1.54
N ILE A 397 -19.33 -12.83 0.33
CA ILE A 397 -19.84 -13.96 -0.46
C ILE A 397 -19.69 -15.29 0.28
N LEU A 398 -18.52 -15.60 0.85
CA LEU A 398 -18.35 -16.87 1.55
C LEU A 398 -19.06 -16.85 2.90
N ALA A 399 -19.00 -15.73 3.64
CA ALA A 399 -19.64 -15.59 4.94
C ALA A 399 -21.16 -15.81 4.88
N GLU A 400 -21.80 -15.43 3.78
CA GLU A 400 -23.23 -15.64 3.51
C GLU A 400 -23.55 -17.08 3.05
N ARG A 401 -22.64 -17.73 2.33
CA ARG A 401 -22.92 -19.03 1.66
C ARG A 401 -22.45 -20.24 2.46
N ASP A 402 -21.40 -20.11 3.26
CA ASP A 402 -20.72 -21.21 3.95
C ASP A 402 -20.17 -20.73 5.30
N GLU A 403 -21.08 -20.53 6.27
CA GLU A 403 -20.72 -20.10 7.63
C GLU A 403 -19.75 -21.07 8.32
N GLN A 404 -19.88 -22.37 8.04
CA GLN A 404 -19.02 -23.41 8.62
C GLN A 404 -17.55 -23.26 8.20
N HIS A 405 -17.25 -22.77 7.00
CA HIS A 405 -15.88 -22.61 6.52
C HIS A 405 -15.46 -21.14 6.41
N SER A 406 -16.18 -20.23 7.07
CA SER A 406 -15.88 -18.79 7.15
C SER A 406 -15.90 -18.28 8.60
N ASN A 407 -15.77 -19.19 9.57
CA ASN A 407 -15.65 -18.83 10.98
C ASN A 407 -14.19 -18.63 11.39
N LEU A 408 -14.01 -17.98 12.54
CA LEU A 408 -12.70 -17.60 13.06
C LEU A 408 -11.76 -18.79 13.18
N ASP A 409 -12.21 -19.90 13.76
CA ASP A 409 -11.36 -21.06 14.03
C ASP A 409 -10.83 -21.67 12.74
N PHE A 410 -11.67 -21.73 11.69
CA PHE A 410 -11.28 -22.26 10.39
C PHE A 410 -10.17 -21.43 9.72
N VAL A 411 -10.15 -20.12 9.97
CA VAL A 411 -9.10 -19.22 9.45
C VAL A 411 -7.86 -19.25 10.35
N ALA A 412 -8.04 -19.15 11.67
CA ALA A 412 -6.96 -19.15 12.65
C ALA A 412 -6.17 -20.46 12.68
N SER A 413 -6.79 -21.56 12.25
CA SER A 413 -6.16 -22.87 12.08
C SER A 413 -5.62 -23.11 10.66
N ASP A 414 -5.56 -22.07 9.81
CA ASP A 414 -5.10 -22.08 8.41
C ASP A 414 -5.89 -22.97 7.41
N GLN A 415 -6.93 -23.67 7.88
CA GLN A 415 -7.71 -24.61 7.06
C GLN A 415 -8.43 -23.95 5.87
N ILE A 416 -8.64 -22.64 5.93
CA ILE A 416 -9.17 -21.87 4.79
C ILE A 416 -8.30 -22.00 3.54
N PHE A 417 -6.98 -22.14 3.69
CA PHE A 417 -6.06 -22.33 2.58
C PHE A 417 -5.90 -23.79 2.15
N ASP A 418 -6.21 -24.76 3.02
CA ASP A 418 -6.25 -26.18 2.65
C ASP A 418 -7.43 -26.49 1.71
N LYS A 419 -8.57 -25.81 1.93
CA LYS A 419 -9.76 -25.91 1.06
C LYS A 419 -9.62 -25.15 -0.26
N ALA A 420 -8.61 -24.29 -0.39
CA ALA A 420 -8.41 -23.39 -1.53
C ALA A 420 -7.79 -24.10 -2.76
N ILE A 421 -8.50 -25.10 -3.30
CA ILE A 421 -8.04 -25.90 -4.45
C ILE A 421 -8.27 -25.15 -5.79
N SER A 422 -9.25 -24.24 -5.84
CA SER A 422 -9.58 -23.44 -7.03
C SER A 422 -9.08 -22.00 -6.91
N LYS A 423 -8.94 -21.30 -8.04
CA LYS A 423 -8.61 -19.85 -8.06
C LYS A 423 -9.53 -19.02 -7.17
N SER A 424 -10.84 -19.29 -7.21
CA SER A 424 -11.81 -18.60 -6.33
C SER A 424 -11.65 -18.98 -4.87
N GLY A 425 -11.29 -20.25 -4.58
CA GLY A 425 -10.96 -20.70 -3.23
C GLY A 425 -9.78 -19.94 -2.62
N ILE A 426 -8.75 -19.69 -3.43
CA ILE A 426 -7.58 -18.88 -3.02
C ILE A 426 -8.01 -17.46 -2.65
N LEU A 427 -8.82 -16.81 -3.50
CA LEU A 427 -9.35 -15.46 -3.22
C LEU A 427 -10.15 -15.41 -1.91
N PHE A 428 -10.94 -16.44 -1.61
CA PHE A 428 -11.63 -16.56 -0.33
C PHE A 428 -10.65 -16.69 0.84
N GLY A 429 -9.59 -17.50 0.71
CA GLY A 429 -8.54 -17.63 1.72
C GLY A 429 -7.90 -16.29 2.07
N TYR A 430 -7.41 -15.57 1.06
CA TYR A 430 -6.85 -14.23 1.24
C TYR A 430 -7.85 -13.25 1.85
N ALA A 431 -9.12 -13.26 1.40
CA ALA A 431 -10.14 -12.37 1.94
C ALA A 431 -10.44 -12.61 3.42
N HIS A 432 -10.46 -13.87 3.87
CA HIS A 432 -10.72 -14.19 5.27
C HIS A 432 -9.49 -13.99 6.15
N ALA A 433 -8.28 -14.31 5.66
CA ALA A 433 -7.03 -13.98 6.34
C ALA A 433 -6.87 -12.48 6.55
N TRP A 434 -7.14 -11.68 5.50
CA TRP A 434 -7.20 -10.23 5.59
C TRP A 434 -8.27 -9.77 6.58
N GLY A 435 -9.49 -10.29 6.49
CA GLY A 435 -10.60 -9.88 7.37
C GLY A 435 -10.33 -10.18 8.85
N LEU A 436 -9.74 -11.34 9.15
CA LEU A 436 -9.35 -11.70 10.51
C LEU A 436 -8.20 -10.80 10.98
N THR A 437 -7.16 -10.63 10.18
CA THR A 437 -6.01 -9.79 10.54
C THR A 437 -6.43 -8.34 10.73
N HIS A 438 -7.29 -7.80 9.88
CA HIS A 438 -7.81 -6.44 9.99
C HIS A 438 -8.55 -6.22 11.31
N PHE A 439 -9.46 -7.15 11.66
CA PHE A 439 -10.15 -7.14 12.95
C PHE A 439 -9.18 -7.20 14.13
N LEU A 440 -8.24 -8.16 14.10
CA LEU A 440 -7.28 -8.35 15.18
C LEU A 440 -6.32 -7.17 15.30
N PHE A 441 -5.87 -6.57 14.21
CA PHE A 441 -4.99 -5.41 14.25
C PHE A 441 -5.69 -4.16 14.81
N GLU A 442 -6.97 -3.96 14.48
CA GLU A 442 -7.73 -2.78 14.94
C GLU A 442 -8.34 -2.94 16.34
N LYS A 443 -8.54 -4.16 16.83
CA LYS A 443 -9.25 -4.45 18.10
C LYS A 443 -8.44 -5.23 19.13
N HIS A 444 -7.55 -6.12 18.69
CA HIS A 444 -6.88 -7.13 19.52
C HIS A 444 -5.39 -7.25 19.16
N LEU A 445 -4.72 -6.10 18.98
CA LEU A 445 -3.36 -6.04 18.43
C LEU A 445 -2.34 -6.75 19.33
N LYS A 446 -2.53 -6.70 20.66
CA LYS A 446 -1.63 -7.34 21.62
C LYS A 446 -1.71 -8.86 21.51
N GLU A 447 -2.91 -9.39 21.35
CA GLU A 447 -3.21 -10.81 21.16
C GLU A 447 -2.66 -11.28 19.81
N LEU A 448 -2.85 -10.48 18.75
CA LEU A 448 -2.28 -10.75 17.42
C LEU A 448 -0.75 -10.87 17.47
N VAL A 449 -0.07 -9.89 18.07
CA VAL A 449 1.39 -9.93 18.22
C VAL A 449 1.84 -11.05 19.14
N THR A 450 1.02 -11.44 20.12
CA THR A 450 1.30 -12.61 20.96
C THR A 450 1.26 -13.90 20.13
N ILE A 451 0.29 -14.06 19.23
CA ILE A 451 0.24 -15.18 18.28
C ILE A 451 1.50 -15.20 17.42
N TYR A 452 1.86 -14.06 16.83
CA TYR A 452 3.05 -13.95 15.97
C TYR A 452 4.33 -14.33 16.70
N ARG A 453 4.52 -13.82 17.93
CA ARG A 453 5.69 -14.14 18.76
C ARG A 453 5.74 -15.62 19.15
N VAL A 454 4.61 -16.22 19.51
CA VAL A 454 4.57 -17.65 19.88
C VAL A 454 4.91 -18.51 18.66
N ILE A 455 4.38 -18.18 17.48
CA ILE A 455 4.74 -18.86 16.22
C ILE A 455 6.23 -18.69 15.94
N GLY A 456 6.75 -17.46 16.03
CA GLY A 456 8.15 -17.16 15.75
C GLY A 456 9.16 -17.77 16.72
N GLN A 457 8.71 -18.30 17.86
CA GLN A 457 9.52 -19.01 18.85
C GLN A 457 9.49 -20.54 18.66
N MET A 458 8.73 -21.03 17.68
CA MET A 458 8.64 -22.47 17.40
C MET A 458 9.96 -22.98 16.80
N PRO A 459 10.39 -24.20 17.15
CA PRO A 459 11.52 -24.82 16.48
C PRO A 459 11.28 -24.98 14.97
N PRO A 460 12.34 -24.89 14.13
CA PRO A 460 12.22 -24.99 12.67
C PRO A 460 11.58 -26.28 12.14
N ASP A 461 11.65 -27.37 12.90
CA ASP A 461 11.17 -28.70 12.56
C ASP A 461 9.71 -28.95 12.97
N VAL A 462 9.07 -28.00 13.67
CA VAL A 462 7.67 -28.11 14.08
C VAL A 462 6.74 -27.77 12.92
N GLN A 463 5.94 -28.76 12.50
CA GLN A 463 4.83 -28.53 11.59
C GLN A 463 3.63 -27.96 12.35
N LEU A 464 3.21 -26.75 11.98
CA LEU A 464 2.08 -26.06 12.60
C LEU A 464 0.75 -26.54 12.03
N ASN A 465 0.29 -27.69 12.51
CA ASN A 465 -1.02 -28.24 12.14
C ASN A 465 -2.18 -27.45 12.80
N PRO A 466 -3.44 -27.65 12.34
CA PRO A 466 -4.60 -26.92 12.85
C PRO A 466 -4.76 -26.95 14.39
N ASP A 467 -4.49 -28.09 15.03
CA ASP A 467 -4.63 -28.24 16.49
C ASP A 467 -3.60 -27.40 17.25
N ILE A 468 -2.36 -27.34 16.76
CA ILE A 468 -1.30 -26.52 17.35
C ILE A 468 -1.64 -25.04 17.18
N LEU A 469 -2.09 -24.64 15.99
CA LEU A 469 -2.48 -23.26 15.70
C LEU A 469 -3.62 -22.79 16.61
N MET A 470 -4.65 -23.61 16.79
CA MET A 470 -5.74 -23.27 17.72
C MET A 470 -5.27 -23.20 19.17
N LYS A 471 -4.33 -24.05 19.61
CA LYS A 471 -3.74 -23.92 20.96
C LYS A 471 -2.97 -22.62 21.13
N ILE A 472 -2.22 -22.18 20.12
CA ILE A 472 -1.53 -20.88 20.13
C ILE A 472 -2.55 -19.75 20.22
N PHE A 473 -3.60 -19.81 19.41
CA PHE A 473 -4.67 -18.83 19.39
C PHE A 473 -5.37 -18.74 20.76
N HIS A 474 -5.82 -19.87 21.31
CA HIS A 474 -6.44 -19.94 22.64
C HIS A 474 -5.53 -19.41 23.74
N ARG A 475 -4.22 -19.68 23.67
CA ARG A 475 -3.24 -19.16 24.63
C ARG A 475 -3.15 -17.64 24.56
N ALA A 476 -3.16 -17.06 23.36
CA ALA A 476 -3.08 -15.61 23.19
C ALA A 476 -4.32 -14.89 23.74
N PHE A 477 -5.51 -15.47 23.56
CA PHE A 477 -6.78 -14.90 24.04
C PHE A 477 -7.15 -15.31 25.47
N GLY A 478 -6.44 -16.28 26.07
CA GLY A 478 -6.73 -16.78 27.42
C GLY A 478 -8.02 -17.58 27.54
N THR A 479 -8.60 -18.05 26.43
CA THR A 479 -9.85 -18.82 26.39
C THR A 479 -9.85 -19.84 25.27
N THR A 480 -10.53 -20.97 25.48
CA THR A 480 -10.81 -21.98 24.44
C THR A 480 -12.20 -21.81 23.82
N ASP A 481 -13.03 -20.92 24.37
CA ASP A 481 -14.33 -20.58 23.78
C ASP A 481 -14.18 -19.34 22.90
N THR A 482 -14.22 -19.55 21.58
CA THR A 482 -14.04 -18.51 20.56
C THR A 482 -15.36 -17.94 20.03
N LYS A 483 -16.53 -18.40 20.54
CA LYS A 483 -17.85 -17.99 20.02
C LYS A 483 -18.06 -16.49 20.07
N ALA A 484 -17.82 -15.88 21.22
CA ALA A 484 -17.99 -14.44 21.42
C ALA A 484 -17.03 -13.64 20.50
N LEU A 485 -15.79 -14.09 20.35
CA LEU A 485 -14.80 -13.45 19.48
C LEU A 485 -15.18 -13.58 17.99
N ASN A 486 -15.70 -14.74 17.58
CA ASN A 486 -16.20 -14.95 16.22
C ASN A 486 -17.42 -14.07 15.93
N GLU A 487 -18.34 -13.90 16.88
CA GLU A 487 -19.48 -12.98 16.77
C GLU A 487 -19.02 -11.51 16.69
N GLU A 488 -18.03 -11.14 17.50
CA GLU A 488 -17.39 -9.82 17.45
C GLU A 488 -16.77 -9.57 16.07
N TRP A 489 -15.99 -10.53 15.56
CA TRP A 489 -15.38 -10.45 14.23
C TRP A 489 -16.44 -10.29 13.14
N ARG A 490 -17.49 -11.10 13.16
CA ARG A 490 -18.60 -11.00 12.20
C ARG A 490 -19.30 -9.63 12.30
N SER A 491 -19.50 -9.12 13.50
CA SER A 491 -20.07 -7.79 13.72
C SER A 491 -19.16 -6.70 13.14
N TYR A 492 -17.87 -6.78 13.43
CA TYR A 492 -16.85 -5.89 12.89
C TYR A 492 -16.90 -5.85 11.35
N MET A 493 -16.85 -7.01 10.71
CA MET A 493 -16.85 -7.12 9.24
C MET A 493 -18.17 -6.66 8.59
N ARG A 494 -19.31 -6.72 9.29
CA ARG A 494 -20.57 -6.11 8.82
C ARG A 494 -20.54 -4.59 8.86
N THR A 495 -19.79 -4.00 9.78
CA THR A 495 -19.74 -2.54 10.00
C THR A 495 -18.61 -1.83 9.28
N ILE A 496 -17.59 -2.57 8.85
CA ILE A 496 -16.43 -1.99 8.16
C ILE A 496 -16.83 -1.42 6.80
N LYS A 497 -16.31 -0.25 6.45
CA LYS A 497 -16.64 0.49 5.24
C LYS A 497 -15.40 0.86 4.46
N THR A 498 -15.47 0.73 3.16
CA THR A 498 -14.52 1.29 2.20
C THR A 498 -14.50 2.81 2.29
N ASP A 499 -13.38 3.41 1.86
CA ASP A 499 -13.29 4.87 1.78
C ASP A 499 -14.38 5.45 0.88
N LEU A 500 -14.75 4.75 -0.19
CA LEU A 500 -15.84 5.15 -1.09
C LEU A 500 -17.21 5.18 -0.38
N GLU A 501 -17.52 4.18 0.44
CA GLU A 501 -18.75 4.16 1.25
C GLU A 501 -18.76 5.31 2.26
N LEU A 502 -17.64 5.55 2.96
CA LEU A 502 -17.50 6.66 3.91
C LEU A 502 -17.68 8.02 3.25
N LEU A 503 -17.12 8.20 2.05
CA LEU A 503 -17.28 9.42 1.25
C LEU A 503 -18.73 9.60 0.79
N GLY A 504 -19.39 8.51 0.38
CA GLY A 504 -20.80 8.51 0.02
C GLY A 504 -21.69 8.98 1.17
N GLU A 505 -21.40 8.55 2.39
CA GLU A 505 -22.13 8.96 3.60
C GLU A 505 -21.86 10.41 4.00
N ALA A 506 -20.61 10.87 3.93
CA ALA A 506 -20.25 12.26 4.22
C ALA A 506 -20.81 13.27 3.19
N SER A 507 -21.20 12.78 2.01
CA SER A 507 -21.78 13.59 0.93
C SER A 507 -23.31 13.76 1.01
N LYS A 508 -23.96 13.03 1.91
CA LYS A 508 -25.38 13.17 2.25
C LYS A 508 -25.54 14.15 3.40
#